data_AF-A0A8A3NZ45-F1
#
_entry.id   AF-A0A8A3NZ45-F1
#
_cell.length_a   1.000
_cell.length_b   1.000
_cell.length_c   1.000
_cell.angle_alpha   90.00
_cell.angle_beta   90.00
_cell.angle_gamma   90.00
#
_symmetry.space_group_name_H-M   'P 1'
#
loop_
_entity.id
_entity.type
_entity.pdbx_description
1 polymer ?
#
loop_
_entity_poly.entity_id
_entity_poly.type
_entity_poly.pdbx_seq_one_letter_code
_entity_poly.pdbx_strand_id
1 'polypeptide(L)'
;MSADDQAFLDILSSVPNDIKKYSNDVADYVERHIERVAASIRVSLASAEWIPPSARPRLPPAPPTPSVSVYAKIEQWVSRNKLLTGAIVIGLGGLTYHVIRKNSNYRKKRRAKRAATGARQEVVVIAGPPSEPITRSISLDLERKGFIVYVVCNTIEEEVLVQNEARKDIKPLMIDIADPSSTSAAIDRFTAHLRAPHSPFQGGKTHFLTFRSLILIPSLTYPSSPIATLSASTISDLLNTRLLNPILILQSFLPLLTQLPFQNSRESPSSPKPSILVLTPNIIPSLSPAFHAPESSFTSFLKTFTQTLTSELSPLCIPVIHLQLGTFDFSFFSPKNQLQSYRSRSSPTNSDWNPASRHVYSRNYAAINSGSVGAAMGCGSIGGGHGIGSNLRELHNAVYDAMERQNSGIVRVGMGSSVYGFIGAWVPRGLVGWMMGVRRFKGESAEEDSHASIPKSPSTSSFEGRALTPESSGLAGSEYISVMNLNDN
;
A
#
# COMPACT_ATOMS: atom_id res chain seq x y z
N MET A 1 53.00 14.58 12.32
CA MET A 1 51.62 14.35 11.83
C MET A 1 50.95 13.45 12.85
N SER A 2 49.81 13.87 13.40
CA SER A 2 49.13 13.16 14.49
C SER A 2 48.33 11.99 13.93
N ALA A 3 48.16 10.92 14.72
CA ALA A 3 47.43 9.72 14.33
C ALA A 3 45.94 9.99 13.98
N ASP A 4 45.39 11.10 14.44
CA ASP A 4 44.01 11.52 14.13
C ASP A 4 43.84 12.02 12.67
N ASP A 5 44.91 12.49 12.03
CA ASP A 5 44.87 12.94 10.64
C ASP A 5 44.77 11.75 9.66
N GLN A 6 45.25 10.57 10.05
CA GLN A 6 45.20 9.36 9.21
C GLN A 6 43.79 8.74 9.18
N ALA A 7 43.07 8.75 10.29
CA ALA A 7 41.71 8.22 10.35
C ALA A 7 40.70 9.09 9.56
N PHE A 8 40.94 10.40 9.49
CA PHE A 8 40.09 11.32 8.71
C PHE A 8 40.33 11.20 7.20
N LEU A 9 41.58 10.94 6.78
CA LEU A 9 41.92 10.74 5.38
C LEU A 9 41.41 9.39 4.82
N ASP A 10 41.31 8.35 5.65
CA ASP A 10 40.75 7.04 5.24
C ASP A 10 39.22 7.04 5.10
N ILE A 11 38.53 7.91 5.83
CA ILE A 11 37.08 8.11 5.69
C ILE A 11 36.74 8.97 4.47
N LEU A 12 37.63 9.91 4.09
CA LEU A 12 37.48 10.72 2.88
C LEU A 12 37.93 10.00 1.60
N SER A 13 38.79 8.98 1.69
CA SER A 13 39.27 8.20 0.55
C SER A 13 38.31 7.08 0.10
N SER A 14 37.36 6.68 0.95
CA SER A 14 36.43 5.56 0.67
C SER A 14 35.06 5.97 0.09
N VAL A 15 34.73 7.26 0.10
CA VAL A 15 33.52 7.85 -0.52
C VAL A 15 33.65 8.30 -2.01
N PRO A 16 34.84 8.52 -2.62
CA PRO A 16 34.91 9.07 -3.99
C PRO A 16 34.72 8.07 -5.14
N ASN A 17 34.80 6.75 -4.90
CA ASN A 17 34.87 5.77 -6.00
C ASN A 17 33.50 5.43 -6.61
N ASP A 18 32.41 5.50 -5.83
CA ASP A 18 31.07 5.16 -6.32
C ASP A 18 30.39 6.34 -7.04
N ILE A 19 30.69 7.58 -6.64
CA ILE A 19 30.13 8.78 -7.28
C ILE A 19 30.79 9.06 -8.65
N LYS A 20 32.08 8.73 -8.80
CA LYS A 20 32.78 8.86 -10.09
C LYS A 20 32.30 7.85 -11.14
N LYS A 21 31.91 6.64 -10.73
CA LYS A 21 31.38 5.62 -11.67
C LYS A 21 30.02 6.00 -12.24
N TYR A 22 29.08 6.45 -11.40
CA TYR A 22 27.75 6.85 -11.86
C TYR A 22 27.72 8.21 -12.61
N SER A 23 28.69 9.10 -12.35
CA SER A 23 28.78 10.39 -13.06
C SER A 23 29.39 10.25 -14.46
N ASN A 24 30.38 9.38 -14.64
CA ASN A 24 31.03 9.20 -15.94
C ASN A 24 30.13 8.47 -16.95
N ASP A 25 29.36 7.47 -16.50
CA ASP A 25 28.46 6.72 -17.39
C ASP A 25 27.26 7.55 -17.90
N VAL A 26 26.75 8.49 -17.10
CA VAL A 26 25.64 9.37 -17.51
C VAL A 26 26.13 10.52 -18.39
N ALA A 27 27.33 11.06 -18.11
CA ALA A 27 27.93 12.11 -18.92
C ALA A 27 28.33 11.60 -20.32
N ASP A 28 28.98 10.43 -20.41
CA ASP A 28 29.42 9.86 -21.68
C ASP A 28 28.26 9.43 -22.59
N TYR A 29 27.08 9.12 -22.03
CA TYR A 29 25.90 8.74 -22.81
C TYR A 29 25.18 9.94 -23.44
N VAL A 30 25.17 11.08 -22.72
CA VAL A 30 24.51 12.32 -23.16
C VAL A 30 25.39 13.08 -24.17
N GLU A 31 26.70 13.14 -23.94
CA GLU A 31 27.66 13.83 -24.83
C GLU A 31 27.67 13.21 -26.24
N ARG A 32 27.64 11.87 -26.33
CA ARG A 32 27.72 11.13 -27.61
C ARG A 32 26.43 11.19 -28.45
N HIS A 33 25.30 11.59 -27.88
CA HIS A 33 24.02 11.71 -28.60
C HIS A 33 23.77 13.12 -29.13
N ILE A 34 24.28 14.16 -28.46
CA ILE A 34 24.04 15.54 -28.88
C ILE A 34 24.85 15.89 -30.14
N GLU A 35 26.10 15.44 -30.24
CA GLU A 35 26.94 15.71 -31.41
C GLU A 35 26.47 14.96 -32.67
N ARG A 36 25.99 13.72 -32.53
CA ARG A 36 25.45 12.95 -33.68
C ARG A 36 24.14 13.50 -34.21
N VAL A 37 23.28 14.02 -33.32
CA VAL A 37 22.01 14.65 -33.72
C VAL A 37 22.26 15.99 -34.41
N ALA A 38 23.20 16.80 -33.91
CA ALA A 38 23.56 18.07 -34.54
C ALA A 38 24.24 17.90 -35.92
N ALA A 39 25.12 16.90 -36.07
CA ALA A 39 25.77 16.60 -37.35
C ALA A 39 24.78 16.03 -38.39
N SER A 40 23.87 15.15 -37.96
CA SER A 40 22.85 14.55 -38.83
C SER A 40 21.84 15.59 -39.34
N ILE A 41 21.39 16.51 -38.46
CA ILE A 41 20.49 17.61 -38.85
C ILE A 41 21.19 18.57 -39.83
N ARG A 42 22.47 18.86 -39.61
CA ARG A 42 23.22 19.81 -40.45
C ARG A 42 23.53 19.27 -41.84
N VAL A 43 23.81 17.96 -41.97
CA VAL A 43 23.99 17.29 -43.28
C VAL A 43 22.64 17.17 -43.99
N SER A 44 21.56 16.83 -43.28
CA SER A 44 20.21 16.69 -43.84
C SER A 44 19.60 18.03 -44.30
N LEU A 45 19.92 19.15 -43.63
CA LEU A 45 19.55 20.50 -44.10
C LEU A 45 20.42 21.01 -45.25
N ALA A 46 21.67 20.54 -45.37
CA ALA A 46 22.57 20.96 -46.44
C ALA A 46 22.29 20.26 -47.78
N SER A 47 21.73 19.04 -47.74
CA SER A 47 21.39 18.24 -48.93
C SER A 47 19.94 18.39 -49.40
N ALA A 48 19.14 19.23 -48.76
CA ALA A 48 17.71 19.38 -49.08
C ALA A 48 17.49 20.37 -50.24
N GLU A 49 17.00 19.89 -51.39
CA GLU A 49 16.79 20.68 -52.63
C GLU A 49 15.64 21.69 -52.56
N TRP A 50 14.79 21.64 -51.53
CA TRP A 50 13.60 22.49 -51.43
C TRP A 50 13.85 23.89 -50.84
N ILE A 51 15.10 24.25 -50.52
CA ILE A 51 15.45 25.53 -49.91
C ILE A 51 16.11 26.46 -50.96
N PRO A 52 15.54 27.65 -51.25
CA PRO A 52 16.07 28.56 -52.25
C PRO A 52 17.47 29.10 -51.86
N PRO A 53 18.34 29.40 -52.86
CA PRO A 53 19.75 29.70 -52.64
C PRO A 53 20.03 30.95 -51.78
N SER A 54 19.03 31.80 -51.55
CA SER A 54 19.09 32.97 -50.67
C SER A 54 19.01 32.65 -49.17
N ALA A 55 18.58 31.44 -48.78
CA ALA A 55 18.45 31.00 -47.39
C ALA A 55 19.48 29.93 -46.97
N ARG A 56 20.46 29.62 -47.83
CA ARG A 56 21.52 28.65 -47.52
C ARG A 56 22.52 29.28 -46.52
N PRO A 57 22.78 28.65 -45.35
CA PRO A 57 23.72 29.20 -44.37
C PRO A 57 25.12 29.33 -44.97
N ARG A 58 25.74 30.52 -44.85
CA ARG A 58 27.14 30.72 -45.23
C ARG A 58 28.07 29.92 -44.29
N LEU A 59 29.05 29.24 -44.88
CA LEU A 59 30.13 28.57 -44.15
C LEU A 59 30.88 29.60 -43.28
N PRO A 60 31.14 29.30 -41.99
CA PRO A 60 31.81 30.25 -41.11
C PRO A 60 33.31 30.40 -41.48
N PRO A 61 33.87 31.62 -41.42
CA PRO A 61 35.31 31.85 -41.46
C PRO A 61 36.02 31.35 -40.19
N ALA A 62 37.35 31.15 -40.30
CA ALA A 62 38.25 30.51 -39.32
C ALA A 62 38.24 31.12 -37.88
N PRO A 63 38.56 30.32 -36.83
CA PRO A 63 38.61 30.75 -35.41
C PRO A 63 39.91 31.53 -35.12
N PRO A 64 40.02 32.39 -34.06
CA PRO A 64 39.58 32.11 -32.68
C PRO A 64 38.96 33.28 -31.91
N THR A 65 37.95 32.98 -31.08
CA THR A 65 37.73 33.73 -29.83
C THR A 65 37.99 32.77 -28.68
N PRO A 66 38.64 33.23 -27.58
CA PRO A 66 39.05 32.35 -26.51
C PRO A 66 37.82 31.61 -25.99
N SER A 67 37.89 30.29 -25.97
CA SER A 67 36.88 29.43 -25.37
C SER A 67 36.76 29.88 -23.91
N VAL A 68 35.76 30.71 -23.62
CA VAL A 68 35.48 31.18 -22.27
C VAL A 68 35.33 29.91 -21.45
N SER A 69 36.25 29.74 -20.50
CA SER A 69 36.29 28.58 -19.63
C SER A 69 34.88 28.32 -19.11
N VAL A 70 34.42 27.07 -19.19
CA VAL A 70 33.07 26.69 -18.73
C VAL A 70 32.85 27.16 -17.29
N TYR A 71 33.91 27.17 -16.49
CA TYR A 71 33.94 27.73 -15.14
C TYR A 71 33.63 29.23 -15.09
N ALA A 72 34.22 30.04 -15.98
CA ALA A 72 33.96 31.47 -16.05
C ALA A 72 32.50 31.77 -16.46
N LYS A 73 31.90 30.93 -17.31
CA LYS A 73 30.46 31.04 -17.64
C LYS A 73 29.56 30.70 -16.45
N ILE A 74 29.92 29.69 -15.67
CA ILE A 74 29.18 29.32 -14.46
C ILE A 74 29.32 30.42 -13.40
N GLU A 75 30.52 30.97 -13.19
CA GLU A 75 30.77 32.06 -12.26
C GLU A 75 30.01 33.34 -12.66
N GLN A 76 30.03 33.68 -13.95
CA GLN A 76 29.27 34.80 -14.49
C GLN A 76 27.75 34.59 -14.36
N TRP A 77 27.27 33.37 -14.52
CA TRP A 77 25.86 33.03 -14.35
C TRP A 77 25.44 33.09 -12.87
N VAL A 78 26.26 32.56 -11.96
CA VAL A 78 26.03 32.60 -10.50
C VAL A 78 26.04 34.03 -9.98
N SER A 79 27.02 34.84 -10.40
CA SER A 79 27.12 36.25 -10.01
C SER A 79 25.96 37.10 -10.54
N ARG A 80 25.41 36.75 -11.71
CA ARG A 80 24.21 37.38 -12.27
C ARG A 80 22.91 36.93 -11.57
N ASN A 81 22.87 35.71 -11.06
CA ASN A 81 21.67 35.08 -10.49
C ASN A 81 21.82 34.73 -9.00
N LYS A 82 22.35 35.65 -8.18
CA LYS A 82 22.64 35.42 -6.75
C LYS A 82 21.44 34.88 -5.95
N LEU A 83 20.23 35.39 -6.23
CA LEU A 83 19.00 34.92 -5.58
C LEU A 83 18.63 33.49 -5.97
N LEU A 84 18.73 33.16 -7.26
CA LEU A 84 18.41 31.82 -7.76
C LEU A 84 19.43 30.78 -7.25
N THR A 85 20.72 31.11 -7.28
CA THR A 85 21.76 30.24 -6.73
C THR A 85 21.58 30.03 -5.22
N GLY A 86 21.25 31.09 -4.48
CA GLY A 86 20.90 30.99 -3.05
C GLY A 86 19.74 30.04 -2.80
N ALA A 87 18.65 30.14 -3.59
CA ALA A 87 17.50 29.25 -3.49
C ALA A 87 17.87 27.78 -3.81
N ILE A 88 18.71 27.55 -4.81
CA ILE A 88 19.18 26.20 -5.19
C ILE A 88 20.04 25.59 -4.07
N VAL A 89 20.98 26.35 -3.49
CA VAL A 89 21.84 25.87 -2.41
C VAL A 89 21.03 25.55 -1.16
N ILE A 90 20.07 26.40 -0.79
CA ILE A 90 19.16 26.14 0.32
C ILE A 90 18.29 24.90 0.03
N GLY A 91 17.78 24.77 -1.20
CA GLY A 91 16.97 23.62 -1.63
C GLY A 91 17.74 22.30 -1.56
N LEU A 92 18.94 22.23 -2.18
CA LEU A 92 19.78 21.03 -2.15
C LEU A 92 20.35 20.75 -0.75
N GLY A 93 20.74 21.78 -0.01
CA GLY A 93 21.22 21.66 1.37
C GLY A 93 20.12 21.13 2.30
N GLY A 94 18.90 21.64 2.16
CA GLY A 94 17.72 21.15 2.87
C GLY A 94 17.38 19.70 2.52
N LEU A 95 17.42 19.34 1.23
CA LEU A 95 17.17 17.97 0.77
C LEU A 95 18.21 16.98 1.30
N THR A 96 19.49 17.32 1.19
CA THR A 96 20.59 16.47 1.69
C THR A 96 20.54 16.32 3.20
N TYR A 97 20.32 17.41 3.95
CA TYR A 97 20.10 17.35 5.40
C TYR A 97 18.92 16.45 5.78
N HIS A 98 17.79 16.58 5.06
CA HIS A 98 16.61 15.77 5.31
C HIS A 98 16.88 14.27 5.05
N VAL A 99 17.60 13.93 3.98
CA VAL A 99 17.99 12.54 3.66
C VAL A 99 18.94 11.97 4.72
N ILE A 100 19.95 12.73 5.14
CA ILE A 100 20.91 12.30 6.17
C ILE A 100 20.21 12.09 7.52
N ARG A 101 19.35 13.04 7.94
CA ARG A 101 18.57 12.93 9.17
C ARG A 101 17.62 11.74 9.14
N LYS A 102 16.97 11.50 8.00
CA LYS A 102 16.14 10.32 7.78
C LYS A 102 16.97 9.04 7.99
N ASN A 103 18.13 8.92 7.32
CA ASN A 103 19.03 7.77 7.44
C ASN A 103 19.55 7.53 8.87
N SER A 104 19.86 8.58 9.62
CA SER A 104 20.27 8.46 11.03
C SER A 104 19.16 7.84 11.90
N ASN A 105 17.90 8.24 11.69
CA ASN A 105 16.75 7.64 12.40
C ASN A 105 16.50 6.15 12.02
N TYR A 106 16.88 5.70 10.82
CA TYR A 106 16.81 4.27 10.46
C TYR A 106 17.84 3.41 11.22
N ARG A 107 18.96 4.01 11.67
CA ARG A 107 20.03 3.30 12.39
C ARG A 107 19.77 3.15 13.90
N LYS A 108 18.80 3.88 14.46
CA LYS A 108 18.44 3.76 15.88
C LYS A 108 17.98 2.33 16.21
N LYS A 109 18.61 1.74 17.22
CA LYS A 109 18.22 0.44 17.77
C LYS A 109 16.88 0.61 18.50
N ARG A 110 15.89 -0.17 18.08
CA ARG A 110 14.52 -0.17 18.61
C ARG A 110 14.28 -1.52 19.27
N ARG A 111 14.10 -1.54 20.58
CA ARG A 111 13.93 -2.76 21.37
C ARG A 111 12.94 -2.50 22.49
N ALA A 112 12.09 -3.49 22.74
CA ALA A 112 11.17 -3.47 23.86
C ALA A 112 11.92 -3.29 25.17
N LYS A 113 11.27 -2.61 26.13
CA LYS A 113 11.82 -2.52 27.48
C LYS A 113 11.83 -3.91 28.12
N ARG A 114 12.92 -4.18 28.83
CA ARG A 114 13.08 -5.41 29.61
C ARG A 114 12.99 -5.07 31.08
N ALA A 115 12.45 -6.01 31.85
CA ALA A 115 12.45 -5.91 33.30
C ALA A 115 13.90 -5.83 33.81
N ALA A 116 14.09 -5.38 35.05
CA ALA A 116 15.42 -5.33 35.68
C ALA A 116 16.15 -6.69 35.70
N THR A 117 15.40 -7.79 35.59
CA THR A 117 15.89 -9.17 35.47
C THR A 117 16.36 -9.57 34.06
N GLY A 118 16.16 -8.69 33.06
CA GLY A 118 16.39 -9.00 31.65
C GLY A 118 15.23 -9.72 30.95
N ALA A 119 14.14 -10.00 31.67
CA ALA A 119 12.94 -10.64 31.16
C ALA A 119 12.12 -9.71 30.23
N ARG A 120 11.35 -10.29 29.30
CA ARG A 120 10.40 -9.53 28.48
C ARG A 120 9.24 -9.06 29.34
N GLN A 121 8.89 -7.78 29.22
CA GLN A 121 7.87 -7.13 30.04
C GLN A 121 6.70 -6.60 29.20
N GLU A 122 6.98 -6.11 27.99
CA GLU A 122 5.99 -5.42 27.17
C GLU A 122 5.17 -6.39 26.32
N VAL A 123 3.84 -6.26 26.42
CA VAL A 123 2.86 -7.08 25.73
C VAL A 123 2.17 -6.28 24.64
N VAL A 124 2.02 -6.86 23.46
CA VAL A 124 1.30 -6.28 22.33
C VAL A 124 0.23 -7.27 21.86
N VAL A 125 -0.98 -6.79 21.61
CA VAL A 125 -2.04 -7.58 20.99
C VAL A 125 -2.20 -7.14 19.53
N ILE A 126 -2.23 -8.10 18.62
CA ILE A 126 -2.46 -7.89 17.19
C ILE A 126 -3.82 -8.52 16.85
N ALA A 127 -4.77 -7.67 16.48
CA ALA A 127 -6.07 -8.04 15.97
C ALA A 127 -6.06 -7.97 14.44
N GLY A 128 -5.68 -9.07 13.81
CA GLY A 128 -5.70 -9.22 12.37
C GLY A 128 -5.58 -10.70 12.01
N PRO A 129 -6.02 -11.11 10.81
CA PRO A 129 -6.02 -12.52 10.46
C PRO A 129 -4.58 -13.06 10.43
N PRO A 130 -4.29 -14.18 11.10
CA PRO A 130 -2.93 -14.75 11.14
C PRO A 130 -2.48 -15.33 9.80
N SER A 131 -3.44 -15.58 8.89
CA SER A 131 -3.17 -15.99 7.51
C SER A 131 -2.55 -14.88 6.66
N GLU A 132 -2.70 -13.61 7.05
CA GLU A 132 -2.15 -12.51 6.28
C GLU A 132 -0.64 -12.31 6.49
N PRO A 133 0.11 -12.06 5.42
CA PRO A 133 1.56 -11.89 5.51
C PRO A 133 1.95 -10.66 6.31
N ILE A 134 1.13 -9.60 6.32
CA ILE A 134 1.41 -8.39 7.11
C ILE A 134 1.33 -8.69 8.61
N THR A 135 0.31 -9.41 9.07
CA THR A 135 0.14 -9.82 10.48
C THR A 135 1.32 -10.67 10.92
N ARG A 136 1.70 -11.67 10.11
CA ARG A 136 2.85 -12.54 10.38
C ARG A 136 4.17 -11.78 10.40
N SER A 137 4.35 -10.84 9.48
CA SER A 137 5.58 -10.04 9.40
C SER A 137 5.79 -9.17 10.63
N ILE A 138 4.72 -8.50 11.09
CA ILE A 138 4.73 -7.63 12.26
C ILE A 138 4.91 -8.47 13.53
N SER A 139 4.20 -9.59 13.68
CA SER A 139 4.31 -10.45 14.86
C SER A 139 5.74 -10.96 15.07
N LEU A 140 6.37 -11.47 14.01
CA LEU A 140 7.77 -11.94 14.05
C LEU A 140 8.77 -10.81 14.32
N ASP A 141 8.52 -9.61 13.81
CA ASP A 141 9.42 -8.48 14.04
C ASP A 141 9.33 -7.93 15.46
N LEU A 142 8.12 -7.82 16.00
CA LEU A 142 7.92 -7.41 17.39
C LEU A 142 8.49 -8.45 18.37
N GLU A 143 8.32 -9.74 18.09
CA GLU A 143 8.96 -10.79 18.86
C GLU A 143 10.49 -10.65 18.83
N ARG A 144 11.10 -10.43 17.66
CA ARG A 144 12.56 -10.17 17.53
C ARG A 144 13.02 -8.92 18.30
N LYS A 145 12.16 -7.92 18.46
CA LYS A 145 12.45 -6.70 19.24
C LYS A 145 12.28 -6.91 20.75
N GLY A 146 11.74 -8.05 21.18
CA GLY A 146 11.61 -8.43 22.60
C GLY A 146 10.23 -8.24 23.20
N PHE A 147 9.20 -8.01 22.38
CA PHE A 147 7.81 -7.99 22.85
C PHE A 147 7.28 -9.41 23.05
N ILE A 148 6.23 -9.53 23.87
CA ILE A 148 5.36 -10.71 23.94
C ILE A 148 4.13 -10.37 23.07
N VAL A 149 3.91 -11.15 22.02
CA VAL A 149 2.88 -10.85 21.01
C VAL A 149 1.72 -11.82 21.20
N TYR A 150 0.52 -11.27 21.39
CA TYR A 150 -0.73 -12.02 21.37
C TYR A 150 -1.44 -11.76 20.05
N VAL A 151 -1.78 -12.80 19.30
CA VAL A 151 -2.53 -12.69 18.04
C VAL A 151 -3.97 -13.12 18.31
N VAL A 152 -4.92 -12.23 18.04
CA VAL A 152 -6.35 -12.52 18.19
C VAL A 152 -6.75 -13.56 17.15
N CYS A 153 -7.33 -14.66 17.61
CA CYS A 153 -7.82 -15.75 16.78
C CYS A 153 -9.32 -15.90 17.04
N ASN A 154 -10.11 -15.89 15.96
CA ASN A 154 -11.56 -16.06 16.06
C ASN A 154 -11.94 -17.54 15.93
N THR A 155 -11.08 -18.34 15.31
CA THR A 155 -11.32 -19.76 15.02
C THR A 155 -10.18 -20.64 15.52
N ILE A 156 -10.46 -21.92 15.73
CA ILE A 156 -9.46 -22.90 16.22
C ILE A 156 -8.38 -23.11 15.15
N GLU A 157 -8.76 -23.04 13.87
CA GLU A 157 -7.84 -23.13 12.75
C GLU A 157 -6.80 -22.00 12.79
N GLU A 158 -7.24 -20.77 13.09
CA GLU A 158 -6.36 -19.62 13.28
C GLU A 158 -5.42 -19.79 14.49
N GLU A 159 -5.91 -20.35 15.59
CA GLU A 159 -5.07 -20.67 16.74
C GLU A 159 -3.98 -21.68 16.38
N VAL A 160 -4.33 -22.75 15.67
CA VAL A 160 -3.36 -23.75 15.19
C VAL A 160 -2.33 -23.12 14.25
N LEU A 161 -2.75 -22.19 13.36
CA LEU A 161 -1.83 -21.44 12.50
C LEU A 161 -0.81 -20.63 13.31
N VAL A 162 -1.24 -19.95 14.38
CA VAL A 162 -0.35 -19.18 15.25
C VAL A 162 0.60 -20.10 16.04
N GLN A 163 0.10 -21.23 16.53
CA GLN A 163 0.91 -22.23 17.24
C GLN A 163 1.98 -22.86 16.32
N ASN A 164 1.64 -23.09 15.05
CA ASN A 164 2.56 -23.63 14.04
C ASN A 164 3.75 -22.72 13.72
N GLU A 165 3.70 -21.43 14.09
CA GLU A 165 4.85 -20.51 13.95
C GLU A 165 6.03 -20.89 14.87
N ALA A 166 5.80 -21.77 15.87
CA ALA A 166 6.80 -22.35 16.76
C ALA A 166 7.68 -21.32 17.51
N ARG A 167 7.11 -20.15 17.89
CA ARG A 167 7.77 -19.12 18.69
C ARG A 167 7.16 -19.03 20.09
N LYS A 168 7.98 -19.13 21.13
CA LYS A 168 7.53 -19.10 22.54
C LYS A 168 6.78 -17.82 22.93
N ASP A 169 7.20 -16.69 22.36
CA ASP A 169 6.70 -15.36 22.73
C ASP A 169 5.62 -14.84 21.76
N ILE A 170 5.16 -15.67 20.80
CA ILE A 170 3.96 -15.42 19.99
C ILE A 170 2.89 -16.38 20.50
N LYS A 171 1.77 -15.84 20.97
CA LYS A 171 0.71 -16.62 21.61
C LYS A 171 -0.64 -16.35 20.93
N PRO A 172 -1.47 -17.38 20.71
CA PRO A 172 -2.85 -17.17 20.30
C PRO A 172 -3.65 -16.56 21.46
N LEU A 173 -4.62 -15.72 21.12
CA LEU A 173 -5.64 -15.21 22.04
C LEU A 173 -7.00 -15.49 21.40
N MET A 174 -7.64 -16.56 21.86
CA MET A 174 -8.96 -16.96 21.36
C MET A 174 -10.02 -15.98 21.83
N ILE A 175 -10.67 -15.33 20.87
CA ILE A 175 -11.77 -14.39 21.09
C ILE A 175 -12.87 -14.73 20.09
N ASP A 176 -13.98 -15.29 20.58
CA ASP A 176 -15.12 -15.59 19.74
C ASP A 176 -16.04 -14.36 19.62
N ILE A 177 -15.92 -13.64 18.51
CA ILE A 177 -16.71 -12.44 18.23
C ILE A 177 -18.22 -12.76 18.14
N ALA A 178 -18.59 -14.01 17.79
CA ALA A 178 -19.99 -14.41 17.71
C ALA A 178 -20.65 -14.52 19.10
N ASP A 179 -19.87 -14.81 20.13
CA ASP A 179 -20.33 -14.89 21.52
C ASP A 179 -19.70 -13.80 22.41
N PRO A 180 -20.42 -12.69 22.68
CA PRO A 180 -19.90 -11.60 23.49
C PRO A 180 -19.62 -12.01 24.95
N SER A 181 -20.29 -13.05 25.47
CA SER A 181 -20.09 -13.53 26.84
C SER A 181 -18.79 -14.34 26.97
N SER A 182 -18.48 -15.17 25.97
CA SER A 182 -17.19 -15.85 25.85
C SER A 182 -16.05 -14.85 25.64
N THR A 183 -16.26 -13.84 24.77
CA THR A 183 -15.31 -12.77 24.53
C THR A 183 -14.95 -11.99 25.81
N SER A 184 -15.94 -11.58 26.59
CA SER A 184 -15.67 -10.85 27.85
C SER A 184 -14.91 -11.72 28.85
N ALA A 185 -15.28 -12.99 29.00
CA ALA A 185 -14.56 -13.93 29.86
C ALA A 185 -13.11 -14.17 29.40
N ALA A 186 -12.85 -14.21 28.10
CA ALA A 186 -11.49 -14.33 27.55
C ALA A 186 -10.65 -13.07 27.86
N ILE A 187 -11.23 -11.88 27.74
CA ILE A 187 -10.58 -10.62 28.06
C ILE A 187 -10.33 -10.48 29.56
N ASP A 188 -11.24 -10.94 30.41
CA ASP A 188 -11.05 -10.95 31.86
C ASP A 188 -9.91 -11.89 32.27
N ARG A 189 -9.81 -13.08 31.66
CA ARG A 189 -8.67 -13.99 31.84
C ARG A 189 -7.36 -13.35 31.40
N PHE A 190 -7.36 -12.66 30.26
CA PHE A 190 -6.20 -11.93 29.78
C PHE A 190 -5.82 -10.78 30.72
N THR A 191 -6.80 -10.04 31.25
CA THR A 191 -6.61 -8.97 32.24
C THR A 191 -6.01 -9.52 33.53
N ALA A 192 -6.56 -10.63 34.05
CA ALA A 192 -6.02 -11.31 35.22
C ALA A 192 -4.59 -11.80 34.99
N HIS A 193 -4.31 -12.32 33.79
CA HIS A 193 -2.96 -12.71 33.40
C HIS A 193 -2.00 -11.52 33.38
N LEU A 194 -2.39 -10.34 32.87
CA LEU A 194 -1.52 -9.15 32.89
C LEU A 194 -1.24 -8.62 34.32
N ARG A 195 -2.20 -8.80 35.25
CA ARG A 195 -2.05 -8.41 36.66
C ARG A 195 -1.23 -9.39 37.48
N ALA A 196 -1.16 -10.66 37.07
CA ALA A 196 -0.40 -11.68 37.78
C ALA A 196 1.11 -11.37 37.74
N PRO A 197 1.86 -11.61 38.83
CA PRO A 197 3.31 -11.49 38.82
C PRO A 197 3.95 -12.66 38.05
N HIS A 198 4.84 -12.36 37.10
CA HIS A 198 5.58 -13.37 36.34
C HIS A 198 7.02 -13.48 36.83
N SER A 199 7.58 -14.69 36.80
CA SER A 199 9.00 -14.92 37.02
C SER A 199 9.63 -15.50 35.75
N PRO A 200 10.83 -15.01 35.33
CA PRO A 200 11.49 -15.52 34.13
C PRO A 200 12.02 -16.95 34.29
N PHE A 201 12.31 -17.36 35.52
CA PHE A 201 12.75 -18.70 35.92
C PHE A 201 12.27 -18.98 37.35
N GLN A 202 12.21 -20.26 37.74
CA GLN A 202 11.77 -20.67 39.08
C GLN A 202 12.69 -20.04 40.14
N GLY A 203 12.11 -19.27 41.07
CA GLY A 203 12.85 -18.53 42.11
C GLY A 203 13.43 -17.18 41.68
N GLY A 204 13.23 -16.74 40.44
CA GLY A 204 13.65 -15.42 39.96
C GLY A 204 12.79 -14.28 40.52
N LYS A 205 13.33 -13.06 40.54
CA LYS A 205 12.57 -11.86 40.91
C LYS A 205 11.35 -11.69 39.99
N THR A 206 10.20 -11.42 40.59
CA THR A 206 8.94 -11.25 39.87
C THR A 206 8.88 -9.89 39.18
N HIS A 207 8.25 -9.84 38.01
CA HIS A 207 7.93 -8.63 37.26
C HIS A 207 6.49 -8.66 36.77
N PHE A 208 5.93 -7.49 36.45
CA PHE A 208 4.57 -7.37 35.91
C PHE A 208 4.64 -7.13 34.41
N LEU A 209 3.64 -7.63 33.68
CA LEU A 209 3.52 -7.37 32.25
C LEU A 209 2.91 -5.98 32.01
N THR A 210 3.51 -5.25 31.08
CA THR A 210 3.02 -3.92 30.68
C THR A 210 2.34 -4.04 29.32
N PHE A 211 1.03 -3.82 29.27
CA PHE A 211 0.31 -3.78 28.01
C PHE A 211 0.65 -2.50 27.24
N ARG A 212 1.26 -2.65 26.05
CA ARG A 212 1.84 -1.54 25.31
C ARG A 212 0.94 -1.02 24.20
N SER A 213 0.35 -1.91 23.42
CA SER A 213 -0.50 -1.50 22.31
C SER A 213 -1.46 -2.58 21.84
N LEU A 214 -2.59 -2.12 21.32
CA LEU A 214 -3.53 -2.91 20.50
C LEU A 214 -3.34 -2.50 19.04
N ILE A 215 -2.95 -3.43 18.18
CA ILE A 215 -2.74 -3.21 16.75
C ILE A 215 -3.89 -3.84 15.98
N LEU A 216 -4.74 -3.03 15.36
CA LEU A 216 -5.80 -3.47 14.47
C LEU A 216 -5.28 -3.52 13.04
N ILE A 217 -5.35 -4.70 12.44
CA ILE A 217 -5.01 -4.97 11.05
C ILE A 217 -6.26 -5.56 10.39
N PRO A 218 -7.19 -4.71 9.90
CA PRO A 218 -8.23 -5.18 9.01
C PRO A 218 -7.57 -5.87 7.82
N SER A 219 -8.21 -6.89 7.29
CA SER A 219 -7.62 -7.57 6.13
C SER A 219 -7.52 -6.63 4.94
N LEU A 220 -6.34 -6.61 4.34
CA LEU A 220 -5.95 -5.65 3.31
C LEU A 220 -6.20 -6.18 1.90
N THR A 221 -6.83 -7.37 1.79
CA THR A 221 -7.13 -8.02 0.52
C THR A 221 -8.58 -7.77 0.13
N TYR A 222 -8.78 -7.10 -1.00
CA TYR A 222 -10.10 -6.78 -1.55
C TYR A 222 -10.24 -7.34 -2.98
N PRO A 223 -11.44 -7.82 -3.35
CA PRO A 223 -11.71 -8.19 -4.73
C PRO A 223 -11.85 -6.94 -5.59
N SER A 224 -11.24 -6.96 -6.78
CA SER A 224 -11.46 -5.95 -7.81
C SER A 224 -12.57 -6.42 -8.76
N SER A 225 -13.69 -5.71 -8.82
CA SER A 225 -14.78 -6.03 -9.75
C SER A 225 -15.68 -4.82 -10.03
N PRO A 226 -16.40 -4.82 -11.16
CA PRO A 226 -17.51 -3.89 -11.39
C PRO A 226 -18.53 -3.95 -10.26
N ILE A 227 -19.10 -2.79 -9.90
CA ILE A 227 -20.14 -2.71 -8.87
C ILE A 227 -21.35 -3.55 -9.27
N ALA A 228 -21.70 -3.54 -10.56
CA ALA A 228 -22.83 -4.30 -11.10
C ALA A 228 -22.67 -5.83 -10.99
N THR A 229 -21.47 -6.35 -10.74
CA THR A 229 -21.20 -7.79 -10.62
C THR A 229 -20.91 -8.23 -9.18
N LEU A 230 -20.95 -7.31 -8.21
CA LEU A 230 -20.75 -7.65 -6.80
C LEU A 230 -22.01 -8.33 -6.25
N SER A 231 -21.86 -9.56 -5.76
CA SER A 231 -22.95 -10.26 -5.08
C SER A 231 -23.16 -9.70 -3.68
N ALA A 232 -24.40 -9.79 -3.18
CA ALA A 232 -24.73 -9.40 -1.82
C ALA A 232 -23.99 -10.24 -0.77
N SER A 233 -23.74 -11.52 -1.05
CA SER A 233 -22.98 -12.41 -0.16
C SER A 233 -21.53 -11.99 -0.01
N THR A 234 -20.85 -11.63 -1.11
CA THR A 234 -19.48 -11.12 -1.06
C THR A 234 -19.40 -9.79 -0.32
N ILE A 235 -20.37 -8.89 -0.52
CA ILE A 235 -20.42 -7.63 0.23
C ILE A 235 -20.61 -7.88 1.73
N SER A 236 -21.52 -8.77 2.11
CA SER A 236 -21.75 -9.15 3.51
C SER A 236 -20.49 -9.72 4.17
N ASP A 237 -19.81 -10.64 3.50
CA ASP A 237 -18.55 -11.22 3.98
C ASP A 237 -17.45 -10.16 4.15
N LEU A 238 -17.30 -9.25 3.19
CA LEU A 238 -16.34 -8.15 3.32
C LEU A 238 -16.71 -7.19 4.45
N LEU A 239 -17.99 -6.87 4.66
CA LEU A 239 -18.44 -6.03 5.78
C LEU A 239 -18.09 -6.68 7.12
N ASN A 240 -18.42 -7.97 7.28
CA ASN A 240 -18.16 -8.71 8.51
C ASN A 240 -16.65 -8.79 8.79
N THR A 241 -15.87 -9.24 7.81
CA THR A 241 -14.45 -9.50 8.01
C THR A 241 -13.57 -8.25 8.02
N ARG A 242 -13.91 -7.22 7.24
CA ARG A 242 -13.06 -6.01 7.05
C ARG A 242 -13.48 -4.81 7.89
N LEU A 243 -14.74 -4.73 8.30
CA LEU A 243 -15.26 -3.63 9.12
C LEU A 243 -15.70 -4.09 10.51
N LEU A 244 -16.65 -5.02 10.60
CA LEU A 244 -17.27 -5.36 11.88
C LEU A 244 -16.29 -6.04 12.82
N ASN A 245 -15.56 -7.05 12.37
CA ASN A 245 -14.61 -7.78 13.22
C ASN A 245 -13.57 -6.86 13.89
N PRO A 246 -12.84 -5.98 13.16
CA PRO A 246 -11.93 -5.02 13.80
C PRO A 246 -12.60 -4.09 14.81
N ILE A 247 -13.83 -3.64 14.54
CA ILE A 247 -14.57 -2.75 15.45
C ILE A 247 -15.02 -3.49 16.70
N LEU A 248 -15.56 -4.70 16.57
CA LEU A 248 -16.03 -5.51 17.69
C LEU A 248 -14.88 -5.94 18.60
N ILE A 249 -13.74 -6.34 18.02
CA ILE A 249 -12.52 -6.61 18.79
C ILE A 249 -12.08 -5.33 19.52
N LEU A 250 -12.05 -4.19 18.85
CA LEU A 250 -11.68 -2.94 19.51
C LEU A 250 -12.59 -2.62 20.69
N GLN A 251 -13.92 -2.71 20.49
CA GLN A 251 -14.92 -2.49 21.52
C GLN A 251 -14.74 -3.42 22.72
N SER A 252 -14.41 -4.69 22.49
CA SER A 252 -14.20 -5.64 23.58
C SER A 252 -12.94 -5.33 24.40
N PHE A 253 -11.89 -4.78 23.78
CA PHE A 253 -10.68 -4.33 24.49
C PHE A 253 -10.80 -2.96 25.14
N LEU A 254 -11.75 -2.10 24.76
CA LEU A 254 -11.89 -0.75 25.33
C LEU A 254 -11.97 -0.75 26.86
N PRO A 255 -12.80 -1.59 27.53
CA PRO A 255 -12.85 -1.64 28.99
C PRO A 255 -11.49 -1.98 29.65
N LEU A 256 -10.68 -2.84 29.01
CA LEU A 256 -9.34 -3.16 29.47
C LEU A 256 -8.40 -1.95 29.32
N LEU A 257 -8.48 -1.23 28.20
CA LEU A 257 -7.63 -0.07 27.93
C LEU A 257 -7.89 1.10 28.88
N THR A 258 -9.14 1.30 29.31
CA THR A 258 -9.49 2.37 30.27
C THR A 258 -8.99 2.08 31.68
N GLN A 259 -8.84 0.81 32.06
CA GLN A 259 -8.31 0.39 33.35
C GLN A 259 -6.77 0.45 33.44
N LEU A 260 -6.09 0.66 32.31
CA LEU A 260 -4.63 0.72 32.24
C LEU A 260 -4.12 2.17 32.37
N PRO A 261 -2.95 2.38 33.02
CA PRO A 261 -2.09 1.39 33.67
C PRO A 261 -2.66 0.92 35.02
N PHE A 262 -2.42 -0.34 35.38
CA PHE A 262 -2.86 -0.87 36.68
C PHE A 262 -2.12 -0.16 37.83
N GLN A 263 -2.86 0.34 38.82
CA GLN A 263 -2.34 1.11 39.96
C GLN A 263 -1.26 0.39 40.79
N ASN A 264 -1.16 -0.93 40.68
CA ASN A 264 -0.18 -1.75 41.41
C ASN A 264 1.21 -1.80 40.75
N SER A 265 1.37 -1.26 39.53
CA SER A 265 2.69 -1.11 38.93
C SER A 265 3.43 0.01 39.67
N ARG A 266 4.49 -0.33 40.41
CA ARG A 266 5.41 0.59 41.12
C ARG A 266 6.11 1.62 40.22
N GLU A 267 5.76 1.70 38.94
CA GLU A 267 6.32 2.64 37.98
C GLU A 267 5.68 4.03 38.15
N SER A 268 6.54 5.05 38.07
CA SER A 268 6.27 6.49 38.13
C SER A 268 4.86 6.90 37.64
N PRO A 269 4.23 7.94 38.24
CA PRO A 269 2.95 8.52 37.80
C PRO A 269 2.93 9.01 36.33
N SER A 270 4.03 8.86 35.60
CA SER A 270 4.22 9.19 34.19
C SER A 270 4.28 7.97 33.25
N SER A 271 3.84 6.78 33.67
CA SER A 271 3.86 5.61 32.78
C SER A 271 2.92 5.84 31.58
N PRO A 272 3.40 5.62 30.34
CA PRO A 272 2.60 5.93 29.15
C PRO A 272 1.42 4.98 29.04
N LYS A 273 0.23 5.54 28.77
CA LYS A 273 -0.94 4.75 28.42
C LYS A 273 -0.71 3.90 27.17
N PRO A 274 -1.39 2.75 27.06
CA PRO A 274 -1.29 1.93 25.87
C PRO A 274 -1.82 2.66 24.64
N SER A 275 -1.21 2.40 23.48
CA SER A 275 -1.62 2.97 22.20
C SER A 275 -2.51 2.03 21.40
N ILE A 276 -3.41 2.60 20.60
CA ILE A 276 -4.22 1.87 19.64
C ILE A 276 -3.70 2.22 18.24
N LEU A 277 -3.24 1.23 17.49
CA LEU A 277 -2.75 1.39 16.14
C LEU A 277 -3.78 0.81 15.18
N VAL A 278 -4.16 1.55 14.14
CA VAL A 278 -5.05 1.07 13.08
C VAL A 278 -4.29 1.13 11.76
N LEU A 279 -4.12 -0.01 11.10
CA LEU A 279 -3.40 -0.10 9.83
C LEU A 279 -4.41 -0.16 8.69
N THR A 280 -4.35 0.76 7.74
CA THR A 280 -5.22 0.71 6.55
C THR A 280 -4.43 1.03 5.28
N PRO A 281 -4.82 0.52 4.10
CA PRO A 281 -4.20 0.95 2.86
C PRO A 281 -4.54 2.43 2.61
N ASN A 282 -3.66 3.17 1.91
CA ASN A 282 -3.87 4.60 1.66
C ASN A 282 -3.97 4.98 0.17
N ILE A 283 -3.41 4.16 -0.72
CA ILE A 283 -3.31 4.49 -2.15
C ILE A 283 -4.70 4.51 -2.80
N ILE A 284 -5.47 3.45 -2.59
CA ILE A 284 -6.78 3.24 -3.22
C ILE A 284 -7.85 4.23 -2.74
N PRO A 285 -8.05 4.50 -1.43
CA PRO A 285 -9.01 5.52 -1.02
C PRO A 285 -8.63 6.94 -1.48
N SER A 286 -7.34 7.24 -1.66
CA SER A 286 -6.90 8.56 -2.14
C SER A 286 -7.21 8.79 -3.61
N LEU A 287 -7.10 7.73 -4.42
CA LEU A 287 -7.29 7.81 -5.87
C LEU A 287 -8.71 7.41 -6.32
N SER A 288 -9.44 6.68 -5.48
CA SER A 288 -10.79 6.13 -5.77
C SER A 288 -10.88 5.50 -7.17
N PRO A 289 -10.00 4.53 -7.51
CA PRO A 289 -9.98 3.94 -8.84
C PRO A 289 -11.28 3.16 -9.11
N ALA A 290 -11.67 3.08 -10.38
CA ALA A 290 -12.79 2.24 -10.77
C ALA A 290 -12.52 0.76 -10.42
N PHE A 291 -13.58 -0.02 -10.24
CA PHE A 291 -13.55 -1.44 -9.88
C PHE A 291 -13.04 -1.77 -8.46
N HIS A 292 -12.73 -0.77 -7.62
CA HIS A 292 -12.29 -0.95 -6.23
C HIS A 292 -13.26 -0.25 -5.24
N ALA A 293 -14.55 -0.31 -5.54
CA ALA A 293 -15.57 0.40 -4.75
C ALA A 293 -15.68 -0.12 -3.30
N PRO A 294 -15.68 -1.44 -3.03
CA PRO A 294 -15.73 -1.94 -1.64
C PRO A 294 -14.52 -1.49 -0.83
N GLU A 295 -13.32 -1.61 -1.41
CA GLU A 295 -12.07 -1.20 -0.76
C GLU A 295 -12.03 0.29 -0.45
N SER A 296 -12.34 1.13 -1.44
CA SER A 296 -12.32 2.58 -1.28
C SER A 296 -13.33 3.04 -0.21
N SER A 297 -14.53 2.45 -0.21
CA SER A 297 -15.59 2.76 0.75
C SER A 297 -15.23 2.33 2.17
N PHE A 298 -14.80 1.08 2.36
CA PHE A 298 -14.50 0.54 3.69
C PHE A 298 -13.24 1.17 4.29
N THR A 299 -12.22 1.41 3.48
CA THR A 299 -11.01 2.10 3.96
C THR A 299 -11.31 3.56 4.33
N SER A 300 -12.17 4.25 3.58
CA SER A 300 -12.61 5.61 3.93
C SER A 300 -13.44 5.61 5.21
N PHE A 301 -14.31 4.62 5.39
CA PHE A 301 -15.05 4.43 6.64
C PHE A 301 -14.10 4.22 7.82
N LEU A 302 -13.14 3.30 7.72
CA LEU A 302 -12.17 3.03 8.80
C LEU A 302 -11.32 4.26 9.14
N LYS A 303 -10.97 5.08 8.14
CA LYS A 303 -10.30 6.36 8.34
C LYS A 303 -11.16 7.31 9.18
N THR A 304 -12.42 7.53 8.80
CA THR A 304 -13.34 8.39 9.56
C THR A 304 -13.60 7.82 10.95
N PHE A 305 -13.85 6.52 11.07
CA PHE A 305 -14.01 5.82 12.34
C PHE A 305 -12.82 6.04 13.27
N THR A 306 -11.59 5.88 12.76
CA THR A 306 -10.37 6.09 13.56
C THR A 306 -10.25 7.55 14.01
N GLN A 307 -10.66 8.52 13.18
CA GLN A 307 -10.68 9.94 13.55
C GLN A 307 -11.68 10.22 14.67
N THR A 308 -12.91 9.70 14.56
CA THR A 308 -13.94 9.84 15.60
C THR A 308 -13.48 9.17 16.90
N LEU A 309 -12.94 7.95 16.81
CA LEU A 309 -12.41 7.22 17.95
C LEU A 309 -11.23 7.97 18.61
N THR A 310 -10.40 8.64 17.82
CA THR A 310 -9.35 9.51 18.37
C THR A 310 -9.93 10.65 19.20
N SER A 311 -10.99 11.31 18.73
CA SER A 311 -11.66 12.36 19.51
C SER A 311 -12.35 11.82 20.77
N GLU A 312 -12.94 10.62 20.70
CA GLU A 312 -13.63 9.99 21.84
C GLU A 312 -12.67 9.49 22.91
N LEU A 313 -11.50 8.98 22.52
CA LEU A 313 -10.49 8.47 23.46
C LEU A 313 -9.49 9.53 23.93
N SER A 314 -9.51 10.74 23.33
CA SER A 314 -8.65 11.86 23.73
C SER A 314 -8.82 12.25 25.20
N PRO A 315 -10.05 12.36 25.77
CA PRO A 315 -10.24 12.66 27.20
C PRO A 315 -9.67 11.59 28.13
N LEU A 316 -9.56 10.35 27.64
CA LEU A 316 -8.99 9.23 28.37
C LEU A 316 -7.46 9.15 28.21
N CYS A 317 -6.83 10.07 27.48
CA CYS A 317 -5.40 10.07 27.17
C CYS A 317 -4.88 8.78 26.53
N ILE A 318 -5.74 8.06 25.78
CA ILE A 318 -5.36 6.85 25.05
C ILE A 318 -4.99 7.27 23.61
N PRO A 319 -3.72 7.19 23.21
CA PRO A 319 -3.30 7.62 21.89
C PRO A 319 -3.77 6.64 20.80
N VAL A 320 -4.37 7.19 19.75
CA VAL A 320 -4.89 6.44 18.61
C VAL A 320 -4.12 6.88 17.37
N ILE A 321 -3.47 5.92 16.71
CA ILE A 321 -2.54 6.19 15.62
C ILE A 321 -3.00 5.45 14.38
N HIS A 322 -3.34 6.23 13.35
CA HIS A 322 -3.73 5.72 12.05
C HIS A 322 -2.52 5.57 11.15
N LEU A 323 -2.11 4.32 10.89
CA LEU A 323 -1.04 3.99 9.97
C LEU A 323 -1.60 3.81 8.56
N GLN A 324 -1.36 4.82 7.72
CA GLN A 324 -1.73 4.85 6.30
C GLN A 324 -0.64 4.19 5.47
N LEU A 325 -0.91 2.97 5.02
CA LEU A 325 0.04 2.10 4.36
C LEU A 325 0.08 2.34 2.85
N GLY A 326 1.30 2.40 2.33
CA GLY A 326 1.61 2.32 0.90
C GLY A 326 1.84 0.88 0.46
N THR A 327 2.61 0.72 -0.62
CA THR A 327 3.01 -0.61 -1.10
C THR A 327 4.22 -1.14 -0.34
N PHE A 328 4.17 -2.43 0.02
CA PHE A 328 5.27 -3.16 0.65
C PHE A 328 5.50 -4.47 -0.10
N ASP A 329 6.71 -5.00 0.00
CA ASP A 329 7.04 -6.33 -0.50
C ASP A 329 6.90 -7.38 0.62
N PHE A 330 5.93 -8.28 0.45
CA PHE A 330 5.66 -9.40 1.36
C PHE A 330 6.04 -10.76 0.75
N SER A 331 6.80 -10.79 -0.35
CA SER A 331 7.20 -12.02 -1.04
C SER A 331 7.87 -13.06 -0.10
N PHE A 332 8.59 -12.61 0.92
CA PHE A 332 9.21 -13.46 1.94
C PHE A 332 8.23 -14.16 2.89
N PHE A 333 7.01 -13.64 3.04
CA PHE A 333 6.00 -14.15 3.97
C PHE A 333 4.86 -14.90 3.27
N SER A 334 4.87 -14.95 1.94
CA SER A 334 3.88 -15.68 1.16
C SER A 334 4.43 -17.05 0.72
N PRO A 335 3.76 -18.17 1.05
CA PRO A 335 4.12 -19.48 0.52
C PRO A 335 4.05 -19.48 -1.02
N LYS A 336 5.07 -20.03 -1.69
CA LYS A 336 5.16 -20.08 -3.16
C LYS A 336 3.91 -20.67 -3.85
N ASN A 337 3.21 -21.60 -3.18
CA ASN A 337 1.98 -22.22 -3.68
C ASN A 337 0.70 -21.39 -3.41
N GLN A 338 0.70 -20.53 -2.37
CA GLN A 338 -0.42 -19.61 -2.09
C GLN A 338 -0.44 -18.42 -3.06
N LEU A 339 0.73 -17.98 -3.54
CA LEU A 339 0.83 -16.94 -4.58
C LEU A 339 0.05 -17.27 -5.85
N GLN A 340 -0.02 -18.56 -6.20
CA GLN A 340 -0.73 -19.05 -7.38
C GLN A 340 -2.25 -19.09 -7.15
N SER A 341 -2.70 -19.43 -5.94
CA SER A 341 -4.13 -19.48 -5.58
C SER A 341 -4.72 -18.10 -5.27
N TYR A 342 -3.94 -17.16 -4.73
CA TYR A 342 -4.35 -15.75 -4.59
C TYR A 342 -4.50 -15.06 -5.97
N ARG A 343 -3.57 -15.31 -6.92
CA ARG A 343 -3.70 -14.82 -8.31
C ARG A 343 -4.96 -15.32 -9.01
N SER A 344 -5.43 -16.53 -8.67
CA SER A 344 -6.65 -17.11 -9.23
C SER A 344 -7.93 -16.72 -8.49
N ARG A 345 -7.85 -16.22 -7.24
CA ARG A 345 -9.02 -15.78 -6.44
C ARG A 345 -9.31 -14.29 -6.50
N SER A 346 -8.31 -13.44 -6.73
CA SER A 346 -8.47 -11.97 -6.64
C SER A 346 -8.90 -11.30 -7.95
N SER A 347 -8.74 -11.98 -9.09
CA SER A 347 -9.39 -11.56 -10.32
C SER A 347 -10.51 -12.55 -10.59
N PRO A 348 -11.81 -12.15 -10.57
CA PRO A 348 -12.77 -12.90 -11.36
C PRO A 348 -12.15 -12.97 -12.76
N THR A 349 -11.89 -14.18 -13.24
CA THR A 349 -11.58 -14.35 -14.64
C THR A 349 -12.76 -13.70 -15.37
N ASN A 350 -12.49 -12.89 -16.39
CA ASN A 350 -13.55 -12.19 -17.13
C ASN A 350 -14.70 -13.15 -17.51
N SER A 351 -14.44 -14.48 -17.57
CA SER A 351 -15.40 -15.60 -17.70
C SER A 351 -16.59 -15.62 -16.73
N ASP A 352 -16.46 -15.08 -15.52
CA ASP A 352 -17.52 -15.22 -14.50
C ASP A 352 -18.58 -14.13 -14.62
N TRP A 353 -18.30 -13.09 -15.42
CA TRP A 353 -19.24 -11.99 -15.64
C TRP A 353 -20.31 -12.36 -16.67
N ASN A 354 -21.51 -11.81 -16.52
CA ASN A 354 -22.51 -11.86 -17.59
C ASN A 354 -21.89 -11.30 -18.89
N PRO A 355 -22.13 -11.91 -20.07
CA PRO A 355 -21.64 -11.41 -21.36
C PRO A 355 -21.87 -9.91 -21.57
N ALA A 356 -23.01 -9.36 -21.14
CA ALA A 356 -23.29 -7.93 -21.23
C ALA A 356 -22.29 -7.08 -20.40
N SER A 357 -22.08 -7.46 -19.13
CA SER A 357 -21.12 -6.78 -18.24
C SER A 357 -19.68 -6.97 -18.73
N ARG A 358 -19.35 -8.13 -19.28
CA ARG A 358 -18.04 -8.40 -19.88
C ARG A 358 -17.76 -7.45 -21.04
N HIS A 359 -18.73 -7.28 -21.95
CA HIS A 359 -18.57 -6.39 -23.08
C HIS A 359 -18.29 -4.93 -22.64
N VAL A 360 -19.04 -4.45 -21.64
CA VAL A 360 -18.94 -3.06 -21.17
C VAL A 360 -17.68 -2.81 -20.33
N TYR A 361 -17.33 -3.71 -19.42
CA TYR A 361 -16.33 -3.43 -18.38
C TYR A 361 -14.96 -4.06 -18.63
N SER A 362 -14.85 -5.13 -19.42
CA SER A 362 -13.60 -5.92 -19.55
C SER A 362 -12.40 -5.08 -19.98
N ARG A 363 -12.58 -4.19 -20.97
CA ARG A 363 -11.50 -3.35 -21.49
C ARG A 363 -10.97 -2.37 -20.45
N ASN A 364 -11.87 -1.68 -19.75
CA ASN A 364 -11.49 -0.72 -18.70
C ASN A 364 -10.92 -1.44 -17.48
N TYR A 365 -11.47 -2.60 -17.12
CA TYR A 365 -10.95 -3.43 -16.04
C TYR A 365 -9.53 -3.93 -16.33
N ALA A 366 -9.30 -4.46 -17.52
CA ALA A 366 -7.98 -4.89 -17.96
C ALA A 366 -6.99 -3.72 -17.95
N ALA A 367 -7.38 -2.55 -18.48
CA ALA A 367 -6.51 -1.37 -18.49
C ALA A 367 -6.10 -0.92 -17.07
N ILE A 368 -7.04 -0.90 -16.12
CA ILE A 368 -6.76 -0.49 -14.73
C ILE A 368 -5.92 -1.52 -14.01
N ASN A 369 -6.26 -2.82 -14.12
CA ASN A 369 -5.63 -3.87 -13.32
C ASN A 369 -4.28 -4.34 -13.89
N SER A 370 -4.07 -4.21 -15.21
CA SER A 370 -2.79 -4.56 -15.86
C SER A 370 -1.78 -3.41 -15.89
N GLY A 371 -2.21 -2.17 -15.64
CA GLY A 371 -1.33 -1.01 -15.59
C GLY A 371 -0.40 -1.01 -14.37
N SER A 372 0.68 -0.23 -14.42
CA SER A 372 1.64 -0.07 -13.30
C SER A 372 0.98 0.41 -12.01
N VAL A 373 -0.11 1.17 -12.13
CA VAL A 373 -0.93 1.66 -11.02
C VAL A 373 -1.80 0.54 -10.43
N GLY A 374 -2.43 -0.31 -11.25
CA GLY A 374 -3.18 -1.48 -10.78
C GLY A 374 -2.30 -2.55 -10.15
N ALA A 375 -1.10 -2.78 -10.70
CA ALA A 375 -0.10 -3.67 -10.10
C ALA A 375 0.43 -3.16 -8.75
N ALA A 376 0.33 -1.85 -8.50
CA ALA A 376 0.70 -1.20 -7.24
C ALA A 376 -0.52 -0.94 -6.31
N MET A 377 -1.73 -1.37 -6.71
CA MET A 377 -2.95 -1.21 -5.91
C MET A 377 -3.06 -2.36 -4.90
N GLY A 378 -2.84 -2.05 -3.63
CA GLY A 378 -2.94 -2.97 -2.49
C GLY A 378 -1.78 -2.83 -1.51
N CYS A 379 -1.99 -3.23 -0.25
CA CYS A 379 -0.89 -3.33 0.72
C CYS A 379 -0.14 -4.65 0.51
N GLY A 380 0.66 -4.71 -0.55
CA GLY A 380 1.45 -5.90 -0.88
C GLY A 380 1.54 -6.14 -2.38
N SER A 381 2.74 -6.08 -2.94
CA SER A 381 2.98 -6.63 -4.29
C SER A 381 3.06 -8.15 -4.18
N ILE A 382 1.90 -8.81 -4.16
CA ILE A 382 1.79 -10.29 -4.14
C ILE A 382 1.83 -10.84 -5.59
N GLY A 383 1.58 -9.97 -6.58
CA GLY A 383 1.78 -10.25 -8.01
C GLY A 383 3.07 -9.59 -8.48
N GLY A 384 3.99 -10.36 -9.06
CA GLY A 384 5.28 -9.92 -9.59
C GLY A 384 5.21 -8.97 -10.80
N GLY A 385 4.24 -8.07 -10.86
CA GLY A 385 4.26 -6.92 -11.74
C GLY A 385 5.08 -5.82 -11.09
N HIS A 386 6.37 -5.75 -11.40
CA HIS A 386 7.34 -4.61 -11.42
C HIS A 386 7.20 -3.40 -10.46
N GLY A 387 6.31 -3.41 -9.47
CA GLY A 387 6.15 -2.37 -8.47
C GLY A 387 7.14 -2.60 -7.35
N ILE A 388 8.14 -1.73 -7.24
CA ILE A 388 9.14 -1.75 -6.17
C ILE A 388 8.42 -1.41 -4.85
N GLY A 389 7.94 -2.41 -4.12
CA GLY A 389 7.39 -2.21 -2.78
C GLY A 389 8.43 -1.61 -1.85
N SER A 390 7.99 -0.79 -0.89
CA SER A 390 8.92 -0.31 0.13
C SER A 390 9.42 -1.44 1.03
N ASN A 391 10.63 -1.29 1.55
CA ASN A 391 11.24 -2.30 2.41
C ASN A 391 10.38 -2.47 3.67
N LEU A 392 10.07 -3.72 3.99
CA LEU A 392 9.31 -4.10 5.17
C LEU A 392 9.91 -3.58 6.50
N ARG A 393 11.23 -3.36 6.55
CA ARG A 393 11.88 -2.72 7.69
C ARG A 393 11.32 -1.31 7.97
N GLU A 394 10.87 -0.59 6.96
CA GLU A 394 10.22 0.71 7.12
C GLU A 394 8.87 0.55 7.84
N LEU A 395 8.04 -0.42 7.42
CA LEU A 395 6.78 -0.73 8.10
C LEU A 395 7.02 -1.07 9.58
N HIS A 396 7.94 -2.00 9.84
CA HIS A 396 8.24 -2.47 11.19
C HIS A 396 8.76 -1.35 12.10
N ASN A 397 9.63 -0.48 11.58
CA ASN A 397 10.11 0.67 12.32
C ASN A 397 8.99 1.68 12.58
N ALA A 398 8.10 1.91 11.61
CA ALA A 398 6.98 2.81 11.79
C ALA A 398 5.95 2.29 12.79
N VAL A 399 5.67 0.99 12.81
CA VAL A 399 4.83 0.35 13.84
C VAL A 399 5.46 0.52 15.21
N TYR A 400 6.76 0.25 15.36
CA TYR A 400 7.46 0.47 16.63
C TYR A 400 7.43 1.93 17.08
N ASP A 401 7.76 2.86 16.17
CA ASP A 401 7.79 4.29 16.47
C ASP A 401 6.37 4.80 16.78
N ALA A 402 5.33 4.23 16.17
CA ALA A 402 3.93 4.53 16.50
C ALA A 402 3.56 4.03 17.90
N MET A 403 3.93 2.80 18.28
CA MET A 403 3.70 2.31 19.64
C MET A 403 4.43 3.16 20.69
N GLU A 404 5.58 3.74 20.33
CA GLU A 404 6.36 4.59 21.23
C GLU A 404 5.78 6.00 21.40
N ARG A 405 5.08 6.50 20.38
CA ARG A 405 4.42 7.81 20.42
C ARG A 405 3.29 7.84 21.45
N GLN A 406 3.24 8.95 22.18
CA GLN A 406 2.19 9.24 23.15
C GLN A 406 1.08 10.12 22.58
N ASN A 407 1.22 10.57 21.33
CA ASN A 407 0.27 11.46 20.68
C ASN A 407 -0.48 10.72 19.58
N SER A 408 -1.79 10.93 19.54
CA SER A 408 -2.65 10.48 18.44
C SER A 408 -2.28 11.16 17.13
N GLY A 409 -2.57 10.52 16.01
CA GLY A 409 -2.38 11.14 14.70
C GLY A 409 -2.28 10.15 13.54
N ILE A 410 -2.04 10.70 12.36
CA ILE A 410 -1.92 9.92 11.11
C ILE A 410 -0.45 9.78 10.74
N VAL A 411 -0.01 8.57 10.45
CA VAL A 411 1.36 8.25 10.03
C VAL A 411 1.31 7.56 8.67
N ARG A 412 1.89 8.18 7.65
CA ARG A 412 1.98 7.62 6.31
C ARG A 412 3.29 6.85 6.16
N VAL A 413 3.21 5.60 5.70
CA VAL A 413 4.37 4.70 5.63
C VAL A 413 4.38 3.98 4.30
N GLY A 414 5.57 3.84 3.71
CA GLY A 414 5.77 3.08 2.49
C GLY A 414 5.51 3.88 1.22
N MET A 415 5.90 3.27 0.10
CA MET A 415 5.91 3.94 -1.20
C MET A 415 4.49 4.30 -1.64
N GLY A 416 4.34 5.51 -2.20
CA GLY A 416 3.05 6.02 -2.66
C GLY A 416 2.11 6.55 -1.56
N SER A 417 2.33 6.21 -0.29
CA SER A 417 1.43 6.63 0.81
C SER A 417 1.29 8.16 0.91
N SER A 418 2.38 8.92 0.79
CA SER A 418 2.33 10.39 0.83
C SER A 418 2.02 11.02 -0.53
N VAL A 419 2.58 10.46 -1.61
CA VAL A 419 2.49 11.04 -2.96
C VAL A 419 1.07 10.92 -3.50
N TYR A 420 0.45 9.74 -3.40
CA TYR A 420 -0.92 9.55 -3.87
C TYR A 420 -1.96 10.26 -3.01
N GLY A 421 -1.68 10.46 -1.71
CA GLY A 421 -2.52 11.29 -0.85
C GLY A 421 -2.56 12.75 -1.31
N PHE A 422 -1.43 13.28 -1.80
CA PHE A 422 -1.37 14.63 -2.37
C PHE A 422 -2.03 14.69 -3.76
N ILE A 423 -1.71 13.75 -4.65
CA ILE A 423 -2.26 13.69 -6.01
C ILE A 423 -3.79 13.56 -5.95
N GLY A 424 -4.33 12.68 -5.10
CA GLY A 424 -5.77 12.50 -4.95
C GLY A 424 -6.51 13.73 -4.41
N ALA A 425 -5.81 14.58 -3.65
CA ALA A 425 -6.38 15.82 -3.12
C ALA A 425 -6.31 17.00 -4.12
N TRP A 426 -5.32 17.01 -5.01
CA TRP A 426 -5.01 18.17 -5.85
C TRP A 426 -5.36 17.97 -7.33
N VAL A 427 -5.36 16.73 -7.83
CA VAL A 427 -5.59 16.43 -9.24
C VAL A 427 -7.08 16.14 -9.49
N PRO A 428 -7.71 16.77 -10.51
CA PRO A 428 -9.08 16.46 -10.87
C PRO A 428 -9.29 14.99 -11.20
N ARG A 429 -10.39 14.40 -10.70
CA ARG A 429 -10.72 12.97 -10.87
C ARG A 429 -10.73 12.51 -12.34
N GLY A 430 -11.10 13.40 -13.27
CA GLY A 430 -11.06 13.11 -14.71
C GLY A 430 -9.65 12.85 -15.26
N LEU A 431 -8.64 13.57 -14.76
CA LEU A 431 -7.24 13.35 -15.16
C LEU A 431 -6.69 12.06 -14.56
N VAL A 432 -7.04 11.75 -13.31
CA VAL A 432 -6.69 10.48 -12.65
C VAL A 432 -7.29 9.30 -13.41
N GLY A 433 -8.56 9.39 -13.82
CA GLY A 433 -9.22 8.38 -14.65
C GLY A 433 -8.55 8.20 -16.02
N TRP A 434 -8.19 9.29 -16.69
CA TRP A 434 -7.44 9.24 -17.96
C TRP A 434 -6.05 8.60 -17.77
N MET A 435 -5.34 8.96 -16.70
CA MET A 435 -4.02 8.39 -16.36
C MET A 435 -4.09 6.89 -16.04
N MET A 436 -5.20 6.44 -15.46
CA MET A 436 -5.48 5.01 -15.24
C MET A 436 -5.99 4.29 -16.49
N GLY A 437 -6.09 4.98 -17.63
CA GLY A 437 -6.52 4.38 -18.90
C GLY A 437 -8.03 4.18 -19.02
N VAL A 438 -8.85 4.79 -18.15
CA VAL A 438 -10.31 4.71 -18.22
C VAL A 438 -10.81 5.45 -19.45
N ARG A 439 -11.52 4.75 -20.34
CA ARG A 439 -12.16 5.34 -21.51
C ARG A 439 -13.67 5.42 -21.33
N ARG A 440 -14.29 6.49 -21.85
CA ARG A 440 -15.75 6.59 -21.94
C ARG A 440 -16.27 5.48 -22.86
N PHE A 441 -17.29 4.76 -22.41
CA PHE A 441 -18.02 3.84 -23.26
C PHE A 441 -18.79 4.67 -24.30
N LYS A 442 -18.46 4.51 -25.58
CA LYS A 442 -19.29 5.00 -26.68
C LYS A 442 -20.19 3.83 -27.02
N GLY A 443 -21.47 3.93 -26.66
CA GLY A 443 -22.45 2.97 -27.15
C GLY A 443 -22.39 3.00 -28.67
N GLU A 444 -22.11 1.86 -29.28
CA GLU A 444 -22.41 1.68 -30.68
C GLU A 444 -23.91 1.90 -30.81
N SER A 445 -24.29 3.02 -31.42
CA SER A 445 -25.56 3.13 -32.11
C SER A 445 -25.58 1.94 -33.06
N ALA A 446 -26.48 0.98 -32.81
CA ALA A 446 -26.79 -0.06 -33.75
C ALA A 446 -27.48 0.60 -34.96
N GLU A 447 -26.70 1.15 -35.88
CA GLU A 447 -27.08 1.57 -37.23
C GLU A 447 -25.80 2.05 -37.92
N GLU A 448 -25.56 1.55 -39.14
CA GLU A 448 -24.38 1.75 -39.99
C GLU A 448 -23.16 0.85 -39.72
N ASP A 449 -23.34 -0.45 -39.95
CA ASP A 449 -22.25 -1.30 -40.48
C ASP A 449 -22.80 -2.22 -41.58
N SER A 450 -23.38 -1.60 -42.61
CA SER A 450 -23.83 -2.26 -43.83
C SER A 450 -22.96 -1.89 -45.03
N HIS A 451 -21.64 -1.92 -44.89
CA HIS A 451 -20.72 -1.96 -46.04
C HIS A 451 -19.45 -2.73 -45.69
N ALA A 452 -19.59 -4.03 -45.44
CA ALA A 452 -18.48 -4.97 -45.45
C ALA A 452 -18.57 -5.88 -46.68
N SER A 453 -17.56 -5.70 -47.53
CA SER A 453 -17.13 -6.49 -48.68
C SER A 453 -17.42 -8.00 -48.64
N ILE A 454 -18.03 -8.47 -49.73
CA ILE A 454 -18.22 -9.88 -50.11
C ILE A 454 -16.88 -10.56 -50.44
N PRO A 455 -16.56 -11.73 -49.87
CA PRO A 455 -15.69 -12.71 -50.52
C PRO A 455 -16.52 -13.90 -51.05
N LYS A 456 -16.32 -14.19 -52.34
CA LYS A 456 -16.87 -15.32 -53.09
C LYS A 456 -16.60 -16.67 -52.40
N SER A 457 -17.65 -17.48 -52.32
CA SER A 457 -17.59 -18.93 -52.10
C SER A 457 -17.22 -19.68 -53.39
N PRO A 458 -16.62 -20.88 -53.29
CA PRO A 458 -16.79 -21.93 -54.28
C PRO A 458 -17.69 -23.05 -53.72
N SER A 459 -18.67 -23.40 -54.53
CA SER A 459 -19.65 -24.49 -54.40
C SER A 459 -19.05 -25.87 -54.69
N THR A 460 -19.54 -26.92 -54.01
CA THR A 460 -20.08 -28.19 -54.60
C THR A 460 -20.53 -29.13 -53.46
N SER A 461 -21.84 -29.37 -53.33
CA SER A 461 -22.58 -30.65 -53.56
C SER A 461 -22.31 -31.76 -52.51
N SER A 462 -23.25 -32.53 -51.95
CA SER A 462 -24.69 -32.80 -52.17
C SER A 462 -25.11 -33.92 -51.18
N PHE A 463 -26.43 -34.13 -51.06
CA PHE A 463 -27.18 -35.31 -50.56
C PHE A 463 -27.83 -35.31 -49.15
N GLU A 464 -29.18 -35.18 -49.20
CA GLU A 464 -30.27 -35.96 -48.55
C GLU A 464 -30.17 -36.35 -47.06
N GLY A 465 -31.21 -36.26 -46.21
CA GLY A 465 -32.61 -35.90 -46.38
C GLY A 465 -33.44 -36.26 -45.13
N ARG A 466 -34.69 -35.77 -45.14
CA ARG A 466 -35.91 -36.27 -44.45
C ARG A 466 -36.31 -35.68 -43.07
N ALA A 467 -37.57 -35.25 -43.08
CA ALA A 467 -38.32 -34.54 -42.04
C ALA A 467 -39.25 -35.48 -41.25
N LEU A 468 -39.64 -35.06 -40.04
CA LEU A 468 -40.96 -35.31 -39.42
C LEU A 468 -41.28 -34.21 -38.37
N THR A 469 -42.52 -33.72 -38.40
CA THR A 469 -43.25 -32.88 -37.42
C THR A 469 -44.44 -33.69 -36.85
N PRO A 470 -45.38 -33.19 -36.00
CA PRO A 470 -45.44 -32.06 -35.05
C PRO A 470 -46.07 -32.42 -33.66
N GLU A 471 -46.33 -31.38 -32.85
CA GLU A 471 -47.33 -31.20 -31.76
C GLU A 471 -47.04 -31.72 -30.32
N SER A 472 -47.00 -30.79 -29.35
CA SER A 472 -48.10 -30.61 -28.39
C SER A 472 -47.88 -29.41 -27.44
N SER A 473 -48.98 -28.75 -27.16
CA SER A 473 -49.25 -27.61 -26.29
C SER A 473 -49.12 -27.89 -24.79
N GLY A 474 -48.73 -26.89 -24.00
CA GLY A 474 -48.85 -26.91 -22.54
C GLY A 474 -48.51 -25.57 -21.89
N LEU A 475 -49.57 -24.86 -21.49
CA LEU A 475 -49.61 -23.54 -20.85
C LEU A 475 -49.26 -23.56 -19.35
N ALA A 476 -48.96 -22.34 -18.86
CA ALA A 476 -49.02 -21.84 -17.47
C ALA A 476 -47.85 -22.23 -16.54
N GLY A 477 -47.28 -21.33 -15.73
CA GLY A 477 -47.62 -19.96 -15.38
C GLY A 477 -46.99 -19.64 -14.01
N SER A 478 -46.56 -18.40 -13.81
CA SER A 478 -46.37 -17.68 -12.53
C SER A 478 -45.28 -16.61 -12.77
N GLU A 479 -45.66 -15.43 -13.26
CA GLU A 479 -46.19 -14.26 -12.52
C GLU A 479 -45.13 -13.50 -11.74
N TYR A 480 -44.60 -12.52 -12.46
CA TYR A 480 -44.09 -11.23 -11.99
C TYR A 480 -45.11 -10.54 -11.06
N ILE A 481 -44.68 -10.02 -9.91
CA ILE A 481 -45.42 -9.00 -9.16
C ILE A 481 -44.75 -7.64 -9.41
N SER A 482 -45.50 -6.80 -10.10
CA SER A 482 -45.23 -5.39 -10.35
C SER A 482 -45.44 -4.57 -9.08
N VAL A 483 -44.52 -3.63 -8.85
CA VAL A 483 -44.54 -2.67 -7.74
C VAL A 483 -45.72 -1.70 -7.95
N MET A 484 -46.65 -1.69 -6.99
CA MET A 484 -47.68 -0.67 -6.87
C MET A 484 -47.06 0.71 -6.62
N ASN A 485 -47.64 1.74 -7.23
CA ASN A 485 -47.72 3.05 -6.62
C ASN A 485 -49.05 3.74 -6.96
N LEU A 486 -49.73 4.10 -5.86
CA LEU A 486 -50.49 5.32 -5.58
C LEU A 486 -51.82 5.63 -6.29
N ASN A 487 -52.85 5.64 -5.44
CA ASN A 487 -53.93 6.62 -5.26
C ASN A 487 -54.79 7.05 -6.46
N ASP A 488 -56.11 6.84 -6.34
CA ASP A 488 -57.04 7.93 -6.00
C ASP A 488 -58.44 7.39 -5.64
N ASN A 489 -59.05 8.03 -4.63
CA ASN A 489 -60.43 7.99 -4.10
C ASN A 489 -60.97 6.72 -3.42
#